data_AF-R9KB06-F1
#
_entry.id   AF-R9KB06-F1
#
_cell.length_a   1.000
_cell.length_b   1.000
_cell.length_c   1.000
_cell.angle_alpha   90.00
_cell.angle_beta   90.00
_cell.angle_gamma   90.00
#
_symmetry.space_group_name_H-M   'P 1'
#
loop_
_entity.id
_entity.type
_entity.pdbx_description
1 polymer ?
#
loop_
_entity_poly.entity_id
_entity_poly.type
_entity_poly.pdbx_seq_one_letter_code
_entity_poly.pdbx_strand_id
1 'polypeptide(L)'
;MLNPKSLKDIGLFQLEVLHLISIGKKETIEDIEKSLDNGNLIEYIFNKYRDDFFVLFDNGVYDNEALNLYFQNYSGYIQGNESRKYGIMNETDGLLLILALISDKIEHSAANWTN
;
A
#
# COMPACT_ATOMS: atom_id res chain seq x y z
N MET A 1 -0.50 15.44 22.50
CA MET A 1 -0.88 16.05 21.20
C MET A 1 -0.99 14.90 20.22
N LEU A 2 -2.14 14.73 19.58
CA LEU A 2 -2.25 13.82 18.43
C LEU A 2 -1.31 14.38 17.34
N ASN A 3 -0.35 13.57 16.88
CA ASN A 3 0.46 13.93 15.73
C ASN A 3 -0.50 14.23 14.56
N PRO A 4 -0.31 15.32 13.79
CA PRO A 4 -1.12 15.54 12.60
C PRO A 4 -0.95 14.34 11.66
N LYS A 5 -2.07 13.78 11.15
CA LYS A 5 -2.06 12.63 10.24
C LYS A 5 -1.04 12.87 9.13
N SER A 6 -0.06 11.99 9.01
CA SER A 6 1.07 12.19 8.10
C SER A 6 1.28 11.00 7.18
N LEU A 7 1.37 11.27 5.87
CA LEU A 7 1.78 10.28 4.87
C LEU A 7 3.30 10.28 4.63
N LYS A 8 4.08 10.90 5.52
CA LYS A 8 5.54 11.08 5.34
C LYS A 8 6.26 9.75 5.11
N ASP A 9 5.72 8.65 5.64
CA ASP A 9 6.36 7.34 5.63
C ASP A 9 5.80 6.39 4.55
N ILE A 10 4.89 6.87 3.69
CA ILE A 10 4.34 6.06 2.58
C ILE A 10 5.43 5.55 1.64
N GLY A 11 6.49 6.35 1.44
CA GLY A 11 7.65 5.96 0.63
C GLY A 11 8.46 4.83 1.27
N LEU A 12 8.57 4.79 2.61
CA LEU A 12 9.22 3.67 3.30
C LEU A 12 8.40 2.39 3.14
N PHE A 13 7.09 2.47 3.31
CA PHE A 13 6.20 1.32 3.08
C PHE A 13 6.27 0.82 1.63
N GLN A 14 6.35 1.73 0.65
CA GLN A 14 6.55 1.39 -0.76
C GLN A 14 7.85 0.58 -0.97
N LEU A 15 8.94 0.96 -0.31
CA LEU A 15 10.23 0.27 -0.41
C LEU A 15 10.18 -1.11 0.24
N GLU A 16 9.47 -1.29 1.35
CA GLU A 16 9.25 -2.60 1.96
C GLU A 16 8.44 -3.52 1.03
N VAL A 17 7.35 -3.02 0.44
CA VAL A 17 6.56 -3.80 -0.53
C VAL A 17 7.39 -4.18 -1.76
N LEU A 18 8.21 -3.25 -2.27
CA LEU A 18 9.14 -3.53 -3.37
C LEU A 18 10.15 -4.63 -2.97
N HIS A 19 10.66 -4.60 -1.74
CA HIS A 19 11.54 -5.63 -1.22
C HIS A 19 10.85 -7.00 -1.18
N LEU A 20 9.63 -7.09 -0.64
CA LEU A 20 8.85 -8.33 -0.58
C LEU A 20 8.67 -8.95 -1.97
N ILE A 21 8.35 -8.13 -2.97
CA ILE A 21 8.26 -8.56 -4.37
C ILE A 21 9.63 -9.07 -4.85
N SER A 22 10.71 -8.33 -4.57
CA SER A 22 12.07 -8.67 -5.00
C SER A 22 12.55 -10.01 -4.44
N ILE A 23 12.07 -10.44 -3.28
CA ILE A 23 12.40 -11.74 -2.69
C ILE A 23 11.36 -12.83 -3.01
N GLY A 24 10.42 -12.54 -3.90
CA GLY A 24 9.45 -13.50 -4.43
C GLY A 24 8.21 -13.73 -3.56
N LYS A 25 7.92 -12.86 -2.58
CA LYS A 25 6.64 -12.90 -1.86
C LYS A 25 5.51 -12.48 -2.79
N LYS A 26 4.32 -13.01 -2.52
CA LYS A 26 3.11 -12.80 -3.31
C LYS A 26 1.91 -12.68 -2.40
N GLU A 27 0.95 -11.87 -2.84
CA GLU A 27 -0.36 -11.74 -2.25
C GLU A 27 -1.43 -11.88 -3.31
N THR A 28 -2.61 -12.36 -2.92
CA THR A 28 -3.74 -12.30 -3.85
C THR A 28 -4.27 -10.87 -3.92
N ILE A 29 -4.83 -10.48 -5.07
CA ILE A 29 -5.55 -9.20 -5.20
C ILE A 29 -6.68 -9.15 -4.17
N GLU A 30 -7.45 -10.23 -4.02
CA GLU A 30 -8.57 -10.33 -3.08
C GLU A 30 -8.13 -10.09 -1.63
N ASP A 31 -7.01 -10.67 -1.19
CA ASP A 31 -6.49 -10.46 0.16
C ASP A 31 -6.13 -8.99 0.40
N ILE A 32 -5.50 -8.35 -0.59
CA ILE A 32 -5.16 -6.92 -0.50
C ILE A 32 -6.43 -6.08 -0.43
N GLU A 33 -7.38 -6.28 -1.34
CA GLU A 33 -8.64 -5.54 -1.35
C GLU A 33 -9.41 -5.68 -0.03
N LYS A 34 -9.49 -6.89 0.50
CA LYS A 34 -10.09 -7.15 1.81
C LYS A 34 -9.39 -6.37 2.93
N SER A 35 -8.06 -6.26 2.87
CA SER A 35 -7.30 -5.48 3.83
C SER A 35 -7.43 -3.95 3.65
N LEU A 36 -7.64 -3.48 2.43
CA LEU A 36 -8.03 -2.09 2.16
C LEU A 36 -9.39 -1.78 2.79
N ASP A 37 -10.39 -2.65 2.56
CA ASP A 37 -11.75 -2.49 3.08
C ASP A 37 -11.77 -2.46 4.62
N ASN A 38 -11.00 -3.36 5.24
CA ASN A 38 -10.85 -3.44 6.69
C ASN A 38 -10.03 -2.29 7.30
N GLY A 39 -9.37 -1.46 6.48
CA GLY A 39 -8.50 -0.38 6.95
C GLY A 39 -7.31 -0.88 7.75
N ASN A 40 -6.75 -2.04 7.39
CA ASN A 40 -5.67 -2.70 8.15
C ASN A 40 -4.54 -3.23 7.26
N LEU A 41 -4.37 -2.67 6.05
CA LEU A 41 -3.36 -3.10 5.09
C LEU A 41 -1.95 -3.11 5.68
N ILE A 42 -1.57 -2.04 6.39
CA ILE A 42 -0.21 -1.94 6.94
C ILE A 42 0.05 -3.07 7.93
N GLU A 43 -0.85 -3.30 8.88
CA GLU A 43 -0.76 -4.37 9.85
C GLU A 43 -0.83 -5.74 9.19
N TYR A 44 -1.66 -5.92 8.16
CA TYR A 44 -1.77 -7.17 7.42
C TYR A 44 -0.43 -7.58 6.81
N ILE A 45 0.17 -6.69 6.01
CA ILE A 45 1.44 -6.96 5.32
C ILE A 45 2.58 -7.11 6.34
N PHE A 46 2.67 -6.20 7.30
CA PHE A 46 3.73 -6.23 8.31
C PHE A 46 3.67 -7.50 9.17
N ASN A 47 2.49 -7.92 9.62
CA ASN A 47 2.39 -9.12 10.46
C ASN A 47 2.67 -10.40 9.68
N LYS A 48 2.28 -10.47 8.40
CA LYS A 48 2.49 -11.65 7.56
C LYS A 48 3.95 -11.84 7.15
N TYR A 49 4.68 -10.74 6.95
CA TYR A 49 6.06 -10.75 6.49
C TYR A 49 7.05 -10.12 7.48
N ARG A 50 6.71 -10.11 8.78
CA ARG A 50 7.47 -9.39 9.81
C ARG A 50 8.97 -9.63 9.76
N ASP A 51 9.38 -10.87 9.56
CA ASP A 51 10.79 -11.27 9.54
C ASP A 51 11.53 -10.84 8.26
N ASP A 52 10.79 -10.50 7.20
CA ASP A 52 11.32 -10.00 5.93
C ASP A 52 11.34 -8.45 5.87
N PHE A 53 10.71 -7.74 6.82
CA PHE A 53 10.72 -6.28 6.86
C PHE A 53 12.04 -5.73 7.42
N PHE A 54 12.56 -4.65 6.84
CA PHE A 54 13.69 -3.91 7.44
C PHE A 54 13.26 -2.90 8.50
N VAL A 55 12.00 -2.47 8.44
CA VAL A 55 11.41 -1.42 9.28
C VAL A 55 10.20 -1.96 10.07
N LEU A 56 10.07 -1.54 11.33
CA LEU A 56 8.96 -1.96 12.20
C LEU A 56 7.74 -1.05 12.04
N PHE A 57 6.67 -1.55 11.43
CA PHE A 57 5.37 -0.87 11.35
C PHE A 57 4.46 -1.23 12.54
N ASP A 58 4.94 -0.99 13.76
CA ASP A 58 4.30 -1.38 15.02
C ASP A 58 3.34 -0.33 15.63
N ASN A 59 2.96 0.70 14.86
CA ASN A 59 2.21 1.89 15.34
C ASN A 59 2.93 2.72 16.43
N GLY A 60 4.21 2.47 16.69
CA GLY A 60 5.02 3.27 17.63
C GLY A 60 5.74 4.43 16.96
N VAL A 61 6.39 4.17 15.83
CA VAL A 61 7.21 5.15 15.10
C VAL A 61 6.45 5.77 13.93
N TYR A 62 5.60 5.00 13.27
CA TYR A 62 4.90 5.36 12.04
C TYR A 62 3.40 5.54 12.28
N ASP A 63 2.80 6.44 11.51
CA ASP A 63 1.37 6.72 11.54
C ASP A 63 0.62 5.74 10.63
N ASN A 64 0.50 4.46 11.05
CA ASN A 64 -0.19 3.47 10.22
C ASN A 64 -1.67 3.84 10.05
N GLU A 65 -2.29 4.57 11.00
CA GLU A 65 -3.67 5.01 10.87
C GLU A 65 -3.84 5.93 9.65
N ALA A 66 -2.95 6.91 9.47
CA ALA A 66 -2.97 7.78 8.29
C ALA A 66 -2.71 7.00 6.99
N LEU A 67 -1.77 6.05 7.00
CA LEU A 67 -1.46 5.21 5.84
C LEU A 67 -2.66 4.31 5.47
N ASN A 68 -3.25 3.62 6.44
CA ASN A 68 -4.43 2.79 6.23
C ASN A 68 -5.61 3.61 5.72
N LEU A 69 -5.81 4.83 6.26
CA LEU A 69 -6.86 5.72 5.77
C LEU A 69 -6.62 6.14 4.31
N TYR A 70 -5.38 6.38 3.91
CA TYR A 70 -5.03 6.65 2.50
C TYR A 70 -5.45 5.47 1.60
N PHE A 71 -5.06 4.26 1.98
CA PHE A 71 -5.34 3.06 1.21
C PHE A 71 -6.84 2.70 1.17
N GLN A 72 -7.54 2.89 2.28
CA GLN A 72 -8.99 2.64 2.39
C GLN A 72 -9.81 3.51 1.43
N ASN A 73 -9.33 4.70 1.05
CA ASN A 73 -10.01 5.54 0.05
C ASN A 73 -10.08 4.91 -1.36
N TYR A 74 -9.33 3.84 -1.60
CA TYR A 74 -9.39 3.07 -2.85
C TYR A 74 -10.32 1.84 -2.77
N SER A 75 -10.90 1.55 -1.60
CA SER A 75 -11.90 0.49 -1.40
C SER A 75 -13.02 0.58 -2.44
N GLY A 76 -13.36 -0.55 -3.07
CA GLY A 76 -14.38 -0.66 -4.13
C GLY A 76 -14.05 0.02 -5.47
N TYR A 77 -13.05 0.91 -5.54
CA TYR A 77 -12.63 1.55 -6.80
C TYR A 77 -11.78 0.62 -7.68
N ILE A 78 -11.04 -0.28 -7.03
CA ILE A 78 -10.08 -1.18 -7.66
C ILE A 78 -10.78 -2.38 -8.30
N GLN A 79 -11.79 -2.92 -7.62
CA GLN A 79 -12.43 -4.18 -7.97
C GLN A 79 -12.86 -4.24 -9.44
N GLY A 80 -12.29 -5.18 -10.19
CA GLY A 80 -12.57 -5.40 -11.61
C GLY A 80 -11.90 -4.40 -12.56
N ASN A 81 -11.02 -3.53 -12.06
CA ASN A 81 -10.25 -2.56 -12.84
C ASN A 81 -8.74 -2.81 -12.79
N GLU A 82 -8.26 -3.86 -12.14
CA GLU A 82 -6.85 -4.13 -11.84
C GLU A 82 -6.03 -4.29 -13.12
N SER A 83 -6.50 -5.12 -14.04
CA SER A 83 -5.86 -5.33 -15.34
C SER A 83 -5.93 -4.08 -16.21
N ARG A 84 -7.12 -3.46 -16.30
CA ARG A 84 -7.38 -2.34 -17.22
C ARG A 84 -6.70 -1.03 -16.80
N LYS A 85 -6.65 -0.73 -15.50
CA LYS A 85 -6.11 0.53 -14.97
C LYS A 85 -4.67 0.40 -14.51
N TYR A 86 -4.31 -0.74 -13.92
CA TYR A 86 -3.01 -0.92 -13.26
C TYR A 86 -2.12 -1.95 -13.96
N GLY A 87 -2.61 -2.64 -15.00
CA GLY A 87 -1.82 -3.63 -15.74
C GLY A 87 -1.51 -4.90 -14.94
N ILE A 88 -2.25 -5.16 -13.85
CA ILE A 88 -2.03 -6.32 -12.98
C ILE A 88 -2.84 -7.49 -13.53
N MET A 89 -2.14 -8.48 -14.07
CA MET A 89 -2.75 -9.55 -14.86
C MET A 89 -2.99 -10.84 -14.07
N ASN A 90 -2.17 -11.12 -13.04
CA ASN A 90 -2.29 -12.34 -12.26
C ASN A 90 -2.97 -12.06 -10.93
N GLU A 91 -3.86 -12.96 -10.51
CA GLU A 91 -4.54 -12.88 -9.21
C GLU A 91 -3.55 -12.86 -8.04
N THR A 92 -2.34 -13.41 -8.19
CA THR A 92 -1.29 -13.50 -7.16
C THR A 92 -0.31 -12.33 -7.14
N ASP A 93 -0.63 -11.25 -7.86
CA ASP A 93 0.20 -10.05 -7.95
C ASP A 93 -0.36 -8.89 -7.09
N GLY A 94 -1.06 -9.20 -6.00
CA GLY A 94 -1.65 -8.22 -5.08
C GLY A 94 -0.64 -7.23 -4.49
N LEU A 95 0.62 -7.64 -4.26
CA LEU A 95 1.65 -6.69 -3.81
C LEU A 95 1.93 -5.58 -4.84
N LEU A 96 1.79 -5.87 -6.14
CA LEU A 96 1.92 -4.84 -7.20
C LEU A 96 0.78 -3.84 -7.16
N LEU A 97 -0.41 -4.25 -6.68
CA LEU A 97 -1.54 -3.34 -6.50
C LEU A 97 -1.19 -2.24 -5.50
N ILE A 98 -0.55 -2.59 -4.38
CA ILE A 98 -0.12 -1.59 -3.38
C ILE A 98 0.80 -0.54 -4.02
N LEU A 99 1.79 -0.96 -4.82
CA LEU A 99 2.69 -0.05 -5.54
C LEU A 99 1.94 0.82 -6.56
N ALA A 100 0.97 0.26 -7.26
CA ALA A 100 0.15 0.98 -8.23
C ALA A 100 -0.69 2.08 -7.57
N LEU A 101 -1.29 1.81 -6.40
CA LEU A 101 -2.08 2.80 -5.65
C LEU A 101 -1.21 3.95 -5.14
N ILE A 102 0.02 3.69 -4.71
CA ILE A 102 0.96 4.75 -4.32
C ILE A 102 1.35 5.60 -5.55
N SER A 103 1.54 4.96 -6.71
CA SER A 103 1.87 5.65 -7.97
C SER A 103 0.76 6.60 -8.44
N ASP A 104 -0.51 6.26 -8.21
CA ASP A 104 -1.65 7.13 -8.51
C ASP A 104 -1.58 8.47 -7.75
N LYS A 105 -1.11 8.46 -6.49
CA LYS A 105 -0.89 9.70 -5.73
C LYS A 105 0.30 10.51 -6.24
N ILE A 106 1.35 9.85 -6.73
CA ILE A 106 2.49 10.52 -7.36
C ILE A 106 1.99 11.27 -8.59
N GLU A 107 1.21 10.63 -9.47
CA GLU A 107 0.62 11.26 -10.67
C GLU A 107 -0.21 12.50 -10.31
N HIS A 108 -1.14 12.38 -9.35
CA HIS A 108 -1.95 13.50 -8.88
C HIS A 108 -1.11 14.65 -8.32
N SER A 109 -0.01 14.34 -7.66
CA SER A 109 0.88 15.36 -7.08
C SER A 109 1.77 15.99 -8.15
N ALA A 110 2.22 15.20 -9.13
CA ALA A 110 3.07 15.61 -10.24
C ALA A 110 2.41 16.62 -11.17
N ALA A 111 1.08 16.57 -11.28
CA ALA A 111 0.28 17.59 -11.98
C ALA A 111 0.54 19.03 -11.48
N ASN A 112 1.06 19.19 -10.26
CA ASN A 112 1.36 20.49 -9.66
C ASN A 112 2.87 20.82 -9.62
N TRP A 113 3.75 19.96 -10.15
CA TRP A 113 5.20 20.17 -10.07
C TRP A 113 5.77 21.04 -11.19
N THR A 114 5.06 21.13 -12.30
CA THR A 114 5.44 21.94 -13.45
C THR A 114 4.75 23.31 -13.48
N ASN A 115 3.92 23.60 -12.47
CA ASN A 115 3.19 24.87 -12.32
C ASN A 115 3.94 25.83 -11.39
#